data_AF-A0A8I1MNR0-F1
#
_entry.id   AF-A0A8I1MNR0-F1
#
_cell.length_a   1.000
_cell.length_b   1.000
_cell.length_c   1.000
_cell.angle_alpha   90.00
_cell.angle_beta   90.00
_cell.angle_gamma   90.00
#
_symmetry.space_group_name_H-M   'P 1'
#
loop_
_entity.id
_entity.type
_entity.pdbx_description
1 polymer ?
#
loop_
_entity_poly.entity_id
_entity_poly.type
_entity_poly.pdbx_seq_one_letter_code
_entity_poly.pdbx_strand_id
1 'polypeptide(L)'
;MVNTSPPRIARAHPGISRNQLPPSRATSTHPRSTRGTNSLMMKLPLSLLAVGCAAVLAGCDAASSVTLTQDNLDKIQDGMSAAQVKTILGAPTASKEEPIPVVGGTKTTYTYTNSTGANVVIVLKNDTVQSKEGTFPEKK
;
A
#
# COMPACT_ATOMS: atom_id res chain seq x y z
N MET A 1 30.99 -55.18 -3.66
CA MET A 1 31.35 -54.40 -2.45
C MET A 1 32.85 -54.14 -2.49
N VAL A 2 33.29 -52.89 -2.36
CA VAL A 2 34.69 -52.54 -2.04
C VAL A 2 34.62 -51.37 -1.06
N ASN A 3 35.39 -51.42 0.02
CA ASN A 3 35.37 -50.44 1.11
C ASN A 3 36.80 -49.95 1.34
N THR A 4 37.02 -48.62 1.27
CA THR A 4 38.32 -48.00 1.54
C THR A 4 38.15 -46.66 2.26
N SER A 5 38.87 -46.46 3.37
CA SER A 5 38.93 -45.26 4.23
C SER A 5 40.11 -45.40 5.21
N PRO A 6 40.53 -44.37 5.99
CA PRO A 6 40.18 -42.94 5.95
C PRO A 6 41.31 -42.09 5.30
N PRO A 7 42.30 -41.37 5.92
CA PRO A 7 42.54 -40.88 7.29
C PRO A 7 42.85 -39.37 7.48
N ARG A 8 42.21 -38.75 8.50
CA ARG A 8 42.71 -37.71 9.44
C ARG A 8 43.34 -36.34 9.00
N ILE A 9 42.67 -35.28 9.51
CA ILE A 9 43.20 -34.16 10.35
C ILE A 9 44.31 -33.24 9.80
N ALA A 10 43.96 -31.95 9.68
CA ALA A 10 44.83 -30.82 10.07
C ALA A 10 43.96 -29.68 10.66
N ARG A 11 44.47 -28.95 11.67
CA ARG A 11 43.75 -27.88 12.39
C ARG A 11 44.69 -26.70 12.62
N ALA A 12 44.36 -25.51 12.11
CA ALA A 12 45.13 -24.30 12.36
C ALA A 12 44.26 -23.03 12.36
N HIS A 13 44.25 -22.31 13.47
CA HIS A 13 43.97 -20.88 13.53
C HIS A 13 45.27 -20.17 13.91
N PRO A 14 45.68 -19.16 13.16
CA PRO A 14 45.92 -17.85 13.77
C PRO A 14 45.37 -16.70 12.90
N GLY A 15 45.23 -15.47 13.41
CA GLY A 15 45.48 -14.99 14.77
C GLY A 15 44.95 -13.57 14.95
N ILE A 16 44.82 -13.12 16.20
CA ILE A 16 44.36 -11.76 16.53
C ILE A 16 45.53 -10.79 16.41
N SER A 17 45.34 -9.66 15.71
CA SER A 17 46.29 -8.54 15.71
C SER A 17 45.60 -7.26 16.18
N ARG A 18 46.04 -6.73 17.32
CA ARG A 18 45.72 -5.36 17.79
C ARG A 18 46.82 -4.41 17.31
N ASN A 19 46.48 -3.38 16.53
CA ASN A 19 47.23 -2.15 16.25
C ASN A 19 46.38 -1.30 15.27
N GLN A 20 46.30 0.04 15.30
CA GLN A 20 46.81 1.04 16.26
C GLN A 20 45.95 2.34 16.21
N LEU A 21 46.40 3.44 16.82
CA LEU A 21 45.62 4.69 17.04
C LEU A 21 45.49 5.64 15.80
N PRO A 22 44.60 6.65 15.84
CA PRO A 22 44.27 7.52 14.69
C PRO A 22 45.03 8.88 14.65
N PRO A 23 45.06 9.58 13.51
CA PRO A 23 45.55 10.95 13.39
C PRO A 23 44.46 12.04 13.14
N SER A 24 44.49 13.06 13.98
CA SER A 24 44.21 14.49 13.77
C SER A 24 43.46 15.04 12.53
N ARG A 25 42.30 15.64 12.81
CA ARG A 25 41.96 17.07 12.58
C ARG A 25 42.50 17.77 11.31
N ALA A 26 41.58 18.20 10.44
CA ALA A 26 41.73 19.41 9.61
C ALA A 26 40.43 20.23 9.60
N THR A 27 40.52 21.55 9.76
CA THR A 27 39.41 22.52 9.67
C THR A 27 39.56 23.36 8.41
N SER A 28 38.49 23.53 7.61
CA SER A 28 38.43 24.58 6.61
C SER A 28 36.98 25.06 6.38
N THR A 29 36.83 26.33 6.04
CA THR A 29 35.57 27.09 6.05
C THR A 29 35.07 27.33 4.63
N HIS A 30 33.80 27.04 4.34
CA HIS A 30 32.80 28.00 3.80
C HIS A 30 31.53 27.28 3.30
N PRO A 31 30.35 27.93 3.36
CA PRO A 31 29.09 27.36 2.87
C PRO A 31 28.91 27.58 1.36
N ARG A 32 28.24 26.65 0.69
CA ARG A 32 27.63 26.91 -0.63
C ARG A 32 26.21 26.36 -0.68
N SER A 33 25.24 27.26 -0.83
CA SER A 33 23.85 26.90 -1.10
C SER A 33 23.67 26.54 -2.58
N THR A 34 23.08 25.38 -2.87
CA THR A 34 22.23 25.16 -4.06
C THR A 34 21.25 24.01 -3.84
N ARG A 35 19.99 24.38 -3.59
CA ARG A 35 18.73 23.72 -3.99
C ARG A 35 18.83 22.42 -4.83
N GLY A 36 18.10 21.38 -4.41
CA GLY A 36 17.69 20.24 -5.24
C GLY A 36 18.06 18.87 -4.62
N THR A 37 17.26 17.82 -4.72
CA THR A 37 15.88 17.66 -5.22
C THR A 37 15.14 16.60 -4.40
N ASN A 38 13.80 16.63 -4.42
CA ASN A 38 12.96 15.63 -3.74
C ASN A 38 13.21 14.24 -4.34
N SER A 39 13.40 13.21 -3.50
CA SER A 39 13.38 11.82 -3.97
C SER A 39 12.80 10.84 -2.95
N LEU A 40 12.04 9.90 -3.51
CA LEU A 40 11.17 8.89 -2.94
C LEU A 40 11.75 8.12 -1.73
N MET A 41 11.11 8.19 -0.55
CA MET A 41 11.37 7.20 0.52
C MET A 41 10.25 7.06 1.57
N MET A 42 9.02 6.73 1.15
CA MET A 42 7.94 6.32 2.06
C MET A 42 8.21 4.94 2.65
N LYS A 43 8.93 4.90 3.77
CA LYS A 43 9.12 3.71 4.60
C LYS A 43 7.86 3.47 5.45
N LEU A 44 6.90 2.71 4.94
CA LEU A 44 5.75 2.29 5.74
C LEU A 44 6.03 0.90 6.34
N PRO A 45 6.11 0.75 7.68
CA PRO A 45 6.43 -0.53 8.30
C PRO A 45 5.25 -1.50 8.23
N LEU A 46 5.54 -2.73 7.80
CA LEU A 46 4.63 -3.87 7.89
C LEU A 46 4.31 -4.14 9.37
N SER A 47 3.06 -3.93 9.78
CA SER A 47 2.60 -4.23 11.14
C SER A 47 1.35 -5.10 11.11
N LEU A 48 1.35 -6.13 11.95
CA LEU A 48 0.41 -7.25 11.94
C LEU A 48 -0.64 -7.08 13.05
N LEU A 49 -1.93 -7.02 12.67
CA LEU A 49 -3.06 -7.28 13.58
C LEU A 49 -4.28 -7.68 12.71
N ALA A 50 -4.76 -8.93 12.60
CA ALA A 50 -4.92 -10.09 13.48
C ALA A 50 -6.35 -10.22 14.06
N VAL A 51 -6.92 -11.42 13.88
CA VAL A 51 -8.21 -11.93 14.39
C VAL A 51 -9.46 -11.23 13.82
N GLY A 52 -10.39 -12.02 13.29
CA GLY A 52 -11.69 -11.56 12.77
C GLY A 52 -12.86 -12.02 13.63
N CYS A 53 -14.06 -11.54 13.30
CA CYS A 53 -15.31 -11.97 13.91
C CYS A 53 -16.40 -12.03 12.83
N ALA A 54 -16.95 -13.22 12.57
CA ALA A 54 -18.01 -13.39 11.58
C ALA A 54 -19.38 -13.13 12.23
N ALA A 55 -20.00 -12.00 11.90
CA ALA A 55 -21.37 -11.67 12.30
C ALA A 55 -22.21 -11.41 11.05
N VAL A 56 -23.22 -12.26 10.81
CA VAL A 56 -24.13 -12.10 9.66
C VAL A 56 -25.14 -10.99 10.00
N LEU A 57 -25.13 -9.90 9.25
CA LEU A 57 -26.09 -8.81 9.38
C LEU A 57 -27.00 -8.76 8.15
N ALA A 58 -28.30 -8.95 8.38
CA ALA A 58 -29.33 -8.63 7.42
C ALA A 58 -29.46 -7.10 7.30
N GLY A 59 -28.64 -6.50 6.44
CA GLY A 59 -28.71 -5.08 6.13
C GLY A 59 -29.92 -4.78 5.24
N CYS A 60 -30.92 -4.10 5.79
CA CYS A 60 -31.92 -3.41 4.97
C CYS A 60 -31.24 -2.33 4.13
N ASP A 61 -31.67 -2.16 2.87
CA ASP A 61 -31.19 -1.16 1.91
C ASP A 61 -31.58 0.29 2.27
N ALA A 62 -31.33 0.68 3.51
CA ALA A 62 -31.36 2.06 3.97
C ALA A 62 -30.28 2.84 3.20
N ALA A 63 -30.72 3.49 2.11
CA ALA A 63 -29.90 4.24 1.16
C ALA A 63 -29.01 5.23 1.92
N SER A 64 -27.77 4.81 2.18
CA SER A 64 -26.83 5.52 3.02
C SER A 64 -26.36 6.76 2.25
N SER A 65 -26.97 7.90 2.56
CA SER A 65 -26.86 9.20 1.88
C SER A 65 -25.52 9.90 2.13
N VAL A 66 -24.44 9.13 2.04
CA VAL A 66 -23.07 9.60 2.13
C VAL A 66 -22.80 10.49 0.93
N THR A 67 -22.38 11.73 1.20
CA THR A 67 -22.28 12.76 0.18
C THR A 67 -21.05 12.56 -0.71
N LEU A 68 -21.31 12.35 -2.01
CA LEU A 68 -20.29 12.26 -3.05
C LEU A 68 -19.57 13.61 -3.17
N THR A 69 -18.41 13.72 -2.53
CA THR A 69 -17.64 14.96 -2.37
C THR A 69 -16.14 14.70 -2.55
N GLN A 70 -15.38 15.73 -2.91
CA GLN A 70 -13.93 15.65 -3.06
C GLN A 70 -13.25 15.18 -1.76
N ASP A 71 -13.68 15.70 -0.60
CA ASP A 71 -13.18 15.31 0.73
C ASP A 71 -13.38 13.82 1.03
N ASN A 72 -14.50 13.24 0.60
CA ASN A 72 -14.76 11.81 0.79
C ASN A 72 -13.99 10.96 -0.23
N LEU A 73 -13.79 11.43 -1.46
CA LEU A 73 -12.91 10.75 -2.42
C LEU A 73 -11.43 10.81 -2.00
N ASP A 74 -10.98 11.90 -1.38
CA ASP A 74 -9.60 12.06 -0.92
C ASP A 74 -9.23 11.01 0.15
N LYS A 75 -10.14 10.79 1.12
CA LYS A 75 -10.00 9.77 2.18
C LYS A 75 -9.80 8.35 1.67
N ILE A 76 -10.26 8.02 0.45
CA ILE A 76 -10.04 6.68 -0.14
C ILE A 76 -8.59 6.56 -0.61
N GLN A 77 -7.94 5.47 -0.22
CA GLN A 77 -6.55 5.19 -0.58
C GLN A 77 -6.44 3.82 -1.25
N ASP A 78 -5.44 3.66 -2.11
CA ASP A 78 -5.11 2.35 -2.69
C ASP A 78 -4.76 1.37 -1.57
N GLY A 79 -5.21 0.12 -1.69
CA GLY A 79 -5.16 -0.86 -0.60
C GLY A 79 -6.37 -0.86 0.35
N MET A 80 -7.30 0.11 0.28
CA MET A 80 -8.55 0.05 1.05
C MET A 80 -9.48 -1.07 0.58
N SER A 81 -10.26 -1.62 1.50
CA SER A 81 -11.30 -2.62 1.21
C SER A 81 -12.54 -1.99 0.58
N ALA A 82 -13.23 -2.75 -0.28
CA ALA A 82 -14.58 -2.51 -0.78
C ALA A 82 -15.58 -2.08 0.32
N ALA A 83 -15.46 -2.65 1.53
CA ALA A 83 -16.30 -2.28 2.68
C ALA A 83 -15.96 -0.87 3.21
N GLN A 84 -14.68 -0.51 3.26
CA GLN A 84 -14.24 0.83 3.69
C GLN A 84 -14.64 1.89 2.66
N VAL A 85 -14.50 1.60 1.36
CA VAL A 85 -15.01 2.45 0.26
C VAL A 85 -16.50 2.70 0.42
N LYS A 86 -17.30 1.67 0.66
CA LYS A 86 -18.75 1.78 0.94
C LYS A 86 -19.07 2.53 2.24
N THR A 87 -18.16 2.52 3.22
CA THR A 87 -18.32 3.35 4.45
C THR A 87 -18.03 4.83 4.17
N ILE A 88 -17.10 5.14 3.26
CA ILE A 88 -16.63 6.51 2.96
C ILE A 88 -17.47 7.21 1.88
N LEU A 89 -18.05 6.47 0.93
CA LEU A 89 -18.88 6.99 -0.16
C LEU A 89 -20.31 6.44 -0.22
N GLY A 90 -20.70 5.54 0.69
CA GLY A 90 -22.01 4.91 0.67
C GLY A 90 -22.16 3.83 -0.41
N ALA A 91 -23.41 3.50 -0.74
CA ALA A 91 -23.72 2.54 -1.79
C ALA A 91 -23.35 3.10 -3.19
N PRO A 92 -22.66 2.33 -4.05
CA PRO A 92 -22.38 2.76 -5.41
C PRO A 92 -23.67 2.77 -6.25
N THR A 93 -23.80 3.75 -7.15
CA THR A 93 -24.93 3.86 -8.08
C THR A 93 -24.97 2.70 -9.07
N ALA A 94 -23.81 2.16 -9.43
CA ALA A 94 -23.67 0.89 -10.14
C ALA A 94 -22.40 0.15 -9.68
N SER A 95 -22.45 -1.17 -9.64
CA SER A 95 -21.28 -2.03 -9.44
C SER A 95 -21.22 -3.10 -10.53
N LYS A 96 -20.04 -3.32 -11.11
CA LYS A 96 -19.78 -4.38 -12.09
C LYS A 96 -18.60 -5.23 -11.62
N GLU A 97 -18.78 -6.54 -11.61
CA GLU A 97 -17.75 -7.49 -11.19
C GLU A 97 -17.38 -8.43 -12.32
N GLU A 98 -16.08 -8.62 -12.56
CA GLU A 98 -15.53 -9.37 -13.68
C GLU A 98 -14.29 -10.18 -13.24
N PRO A 99 -14.19 -11.49 -13.55
CA PRO A 99 -12.97 -12.25 -13.27
C PRO A 99 -11.81 -11.76 -14.14
N ILE A 100 -10.59 -11.72 -13.60
CA ILE A 100 -9.40 -11.28 -14.33
C ILE A 100 -8.73 -12.50 -14.99
N PRO A 101 -8.76 -12.64 -16.33
CA PRO A 101 -8.15 -13.77 -17.01
C PRO A 101 -6.63 -13.76 -16.87
N VAL A 102 -6.01 -14.95 -17.02
CA VAL A 102 -4.56 -15.22 -16.95
C VAL A 102 -3.94 -15.00 -15.57
N VAL A 103 -4.11 -13.83 -14.95
CA VAL A 103 -3.50 -13.50 -13.63
C VAL A 103 -4.39 -13.88 -12.43
N GLY A 104 -5.66 -14.21 -12.67
CA GLY A 104 -6.62 -14.62 -11.64
C GLY A 104 -7.10 -13.50 -10.72
N GLY A 105 -8.06 -13.86 -9.87
CA GLY A 105 -8.77 -12.93 -9.00
C GLY A 105 -9.90 -12.20 -9.73
N THR A 106 -10.44 -11.18 -9.05
CA THR A 106 -11.68 -10.50 -9.43
C THR A 106 -11.43 -9.00 -9.54
N LYS A 107 -11.88 -8.37 -10.63
CA LYS A 107 -11.96 -6.91 -10.77
C LYS A 107 -13.39 -6.47 -10.45
N THR A 108 -13.53 -5.60 -9.47
CA THR A 108 -14.83 -4.99 -9.13
C THR A 108 -14.74 -3.49 -9.38
N THR A 109 -15.65 -2.96 -10.21
CA THR A 109 -15.70 -1.54 -10.57
C THR A 109 -16.94 -0.92 -9.93
N TYR A 110 -16.76 0.10 -9.09
CA TYR A 110 -17.84 0.86 -8.48
C TYR A 110 -17.95 2.23 -9.13
N THR A 111 -19.14 2.54 -9.61
CA THR A 111 -19.49 3.83 -10.21
C THR A 111 -20.46 4.57 -9.31
N TYR A 112 -20.10 5.79 -8.94
CA TYR A 112 -20.94 6.71 -8.18
C TYR A 112 -21.31 7.89 -9.08
N THR A 113 -22.58 8.25 -9.12
CA THR A 113 -23.07 9.49 -9.77
C THR A 113 -24.05 10.23 -8.86
N ASN A 114 -24.11 11.54 -9.03
CA ASN A 114 -25.03 12.42 -8.29
C ASN A 114 -25.77 13.33 -9.29
N SER A 115 -27.02 13.71 -9.00
CA SER A 115 -27.83 14.61 -9.82
C SER A 115 -27.21 16.01 -10.03
N THR A 116 -26.24 16.40 -9.19
CA THR A 116 -25.43 17.63 -9.36
C THR A 116 -24.44 17.52 -10.53
N GLY A 117 -24.20 16.32 -11.07
CA GLY A 117 -23.24 16.06 -12.17
C GLY A 117 -21.87 15.56 -11.73
N ALA A 118 -21.69 15.22 -10.45
CA ALA A 118 -20.48 14.53 -9.99
C ALA A 118 -20.47 13.06 -10.43
N ASN A 119 -19.30 12.57 -10.87
CA ASN A 119 -19.07 11.18 -11.24
C ASN A 119 -17.74 10.69 -10.67
N VAL A 120 -17.75 9.53 -10.02
CA VAL A 120 -16.56 8.87 -9.45
C VAL A 120 -16.55 7.41 -9.87
N VAL A 121 -15.38 6.91 -10.26
CA VAL A 121 -15.13 5.52 -10.63
C VAL A 121 -14.01 4.99 -9.74
N ILE A 122 -14.22 3.84 -9.10
CA ILE A 122 -13.23 3.17 -8.27
C ILE A 122 -13.05 1.76 -8.80
N VAL A 123 -11.80 1.39 -9.06
CA VAL A 123 -11.43 0.04 -9.50
C VAL A 123 -10.80 -0.70 -8.33
N LEU A 124 -11.35 -1.85 -8.02
CA LEU A 124 -10.87 -2.77 -7.01
C LEU A 124 -10.41 -4.07 -7.67
N LYS A 125 -9.41 -4.72 -7.07
CA LYS A 125 -8.97 -6.09 -7.39
C LYS A 125 -8.97 -6.88 -6.10
N ASN A 126 -9.64 -8.03 -6.07
CA ASN A 126 -9.78 -8.86 -4.87
C ASN A 126 -10.24 -8.01 -3.66
N ASP A 127 -11.38 -7.33 -3.82
CA ASP A 127 -11.95 -6.37 -2.86
C ASP A 127 -11.05 -5.21 -2.42
N THR A 128 -9.92 -4.98 -3.08
CA THR A 128 -8.88 -4.01 -2.67
C THR A 128 -8.72 -2.91 -3.72
N VAL A 129 -8.86 -1.64 -3.35
CA VAL A 129 -8.71 -0.49 -4.26
C VAL A 129 -7.36 -0.50 -4.97
N GLN A 130 -7.39 -0.34 -6.30
CA GLN A 130 -6.24 -0.25 -7.21
C GLN A 130 -6.14 1.11 -7.92
N SER A 131 -7.27 1.79 -8.11
CA SER A 131 -7.33 3.17 -8.56
C SER A 131 -8.65 3.84 -8.17
N LYS A 132 -8.61 5.17 -8.07
CA LYS A 132 -9.78 6.05 -7.92
C LYS A 132 -9.68 7.19 -8.93
N GLU A 133 -10.79 7.50 -9.60
CA GLU A 133 -10.93 8.63 -10.51
C GLU A 133 -12.23 9.36 -10.18
N GLY A 134 -12.24 10.70 -10.26
CA GLY A 134 -13.41 11.48 -9.87
C GLY A 134 -13.45 12.87 -10.47
N THR A 135 -14.59 13.19 -11.06
CA THR A 135 -14.93 14.48 -11.65
C THR A 135 -16.08 15.09 -10.85
N PHE A 136 -15.84 16.26 -10.27
CA PHE A 136 -16.84 17.05 -9.57
C PHE A 136 -17.09 18.36 -10.34
N PRO A 137 -18.35 18.83 -10.44
CA PRO A 137 -18.62 20.14 -11.01
C PRO A 137 -18.02 21.23 -10.11
N GLU A 138 -17.44 22.25 -10.73
CA GLU A 138 -16.98 23.44 -9.99
C GLU A 138 -18.17 24.15 -9.34
N LYS A 139 -17.98 24.62 -8.10
CA LYS A 139 -18.95 25.47 -7.42
C LYS A 139 -18.85 26.88 -7.99
N LYS A 140 -19.82 27.26 -8.82
CA LYS A 140 -20.07 28.65 -9.22
C LYS A 140 -20.67 29.47 -8.08
#